data_AF-A0A3Q3MFG5-F1
#
_entry.id   AF-A0A3Q3MFG5-F1
#
_cell.length_a   1.000
_cell.length_b   1.000
_cell.length_c   1.000
_cell.angle_alpha   90.00
_cell.angle_beta   90.00
_cell.angle_gamma   90.00
#
_symmetry.space_group_name_H-M   'P 1'
#
loop_
_entity.id
_entity.type
_entity.pdbx_description
1 polymer ?
#
loop_
_entity_poly.entity_id
_entity_poly.type
_entity_poly.pdbx_seq_one_letter_code
_entity_poly.pdbx_strand_id
1 'polypeptide(L)'
;MAEAEESELTSGGIFQEIFTSPLNLTLLSLCLFLLYKIFRGDKQPDLGEVEPQLPKLKKRDFTLADLSPYDGLQDPRILMGVNGKVFDVTRGKKFYGPAIRVKHLLSLLSLN
;
A
#
# COMPACT_ATOMS: atom_id res chain seq x y z
N MET A 1 35.16 0.50 -45.90
CA MET A 1 35.07 1.70 -45.03
C MET A 1 33.88 2.55 -45.45
N ALA A 2 32.68 1.95 -45.47
CA ALA A 2 31.44 2.59 -45.93
C ALA A 2 30.22 2.21 -45.07
N GLU A 3 30.39 1.37 -44.04
CA GLU A 3 29.28 0.84 -43.23
C GLU A 3 29.15 1.53 -41.87
N ALA A 4 30.07 2.44 -41.51
CA ALA A 4 30.06 3.14 -40.22
C ALA A 4 29.33 4.50 -40.26
N GLU A 5 28.98 5.02 -41.44
CA GLU A 5 28.41 6.38 -41.57
C GLU A 5 26.87 6.39 -41.66
N GLU A 6 26.23 5.28 -42.02
CA GLU A 6 24.75 5.17 -42.07
C GLU A 6 24.11 5.02 -40.69
N SER A 7 24.79 4.42 -39.71
CA SER A 7 24.26 4.23 -38.34
C SER A 7 24.21 5.53 -37.53
N GLU A 8 25.11 6.47 -37.80
CA GLU A 8 25.17 7.76 -37.10
C GLU A 8 24.06 8.71 -37.61
N LEU A 9 23.77 8.67 -38.91
CA LEU A 9 22.70 9.47 -39.54
C LEU A 9 21.31 8.99 -39.14
N THR A 10 21.11 7.66 -39.05
CA THR A 10 19.83 7.07 -38.63
C THR A 10 19.55 7.32 -37.15
N SER A 11 20.54 7.14 -36.28
CA SER A 11 20.42 7.44 -34.84
C SER A 11 20.13 8.93 -34.62
N GLY A 12 20.88 9.82 -35.26
CA GLY A 12 20.67 11.27 -35.21
C GLY A 12 19.29 11.69 -35.70
N GLY A 13 18.82 11.12 -36.81
CA GLY A 13 17.48 11.38 -37.37
C GLY A 13 16.35 10.96 -36.42
N ILE A 14 16.46 9.78 -35.80
CA ILE A 14 15.47 9.28 -34.83
C ILE A 14 15.40 10.20 -33.61
N PHE A 15 16.54 10.65 -33.07
CA PHE A 15 16.53 11.59 -31.95
C PHE A 15 15.87 12.92 -32.34
N GLN A 16 16.16 13.48 -33.52
CA GLN A 16 15.49 14.69 -33.99
C GLN A 16 13.98 14.49 -34.14
N GLU A 17 13.51 13.38 -34.70
CA GLU A 17 12.09 13.07 -34.83
C GLU A 17 11.39 12.88 -33.48
N ILE A 18 12.08 12.35 -32.46
CA ILE A 18 11.55 12.20 -31.10
C ILE A 18 11.37 13.58 -30.43
N PHE A 19 12.32 14.51 -30.61
CA PHE A 19 12.29 15.82 -29.94
C PHE A 19 11.50 16.90 -30.71
N THR A 20 11.48 16.85 -32.04
CA THR A 20 10.79 17.86 -32.88
C THR A 20 9.30 17.55 -33.03
N SER A 21 8.90 16.27 -32.95
CA SER A 21 7.48 15.89 -33.01
C SER A 21 6.79 16.10 -31.66
N PRO A 22 5.79 17.00 -31.56
CA PRO A 22 5.09 17.27 -30.30
C PRO A 22 4.40 16.01 -29.75
N LEU A 23 3.94 15.11 -30.62
CA LEU A 23 3.33 13.84 -30.23
C LEU A 23 4.34 12.94 -29.51
N ASN A 24 5.54 12.75 -30.08
CA ASN A 24 6.56 11.90 -29.49
C ASN A 24 7.03 12.42 -28.13
N LEU A 25 7.14 13.75 -27.98
CA LEU A 25 7.49 14.38 -26.72
C LEU A 25 6.41 14.14 -25.64
N THR A 26 5.12 14.25 -26.00
CA THR A 26 4.03 13.91 -25.06
C THR A 26 4.04 12.44 -24.66
N LEU A 27 4.31 11.54 -25.61
CA LEU A 27 4.36 10.10 -25.36
C LEU A 27 5.57 9.73 -24.49
N LEU A 28 6.74 10.33 -24.75
CA LEU A 28 7.95 10.17 -23.95
C LEU A 28 7.74 10.68 -22.52
N SER A 29 7.10 11.84 -22.36
CA SER A 29 6.75 12.39 -21.05
C SER A 29 5.80 11.47 -20.28
N LEU A 30 4.75 10.96 -20.94
CA LEU A 30 3.82 10.00 -20.35
C LEU A 30 4.53 8.70 -19.94
N CYS A 31 5.43 8.20 -20.78
CA CYS A 31 6.21 6.99 -20.51
C CYS A 31 7.11 7.18 -19.28
N LEU A 32 7.86 8.29 -19.21
CA LEU A 32 8.67 8.65 -18.03
C LEU A 32 7.81 8.84 -16.78
N PHE A 33 6.62 9.45 -16.92
CA PHE A 33 5.69 9.63 -15.81
C PHE A 33 5.16 8.29 -15.27
N LEU A 34 4.79 7.35 -16.15
CA LEU A 34 4.33 6.02 -15.74
C LEU A 34 5.45 5.23 -15.08
N LEU A 35 6.67 5.25 -15.64
CA LEU A 35 7.85 4.65 -15.02
C LEU A 35 8.10 5.27 -13.65
N TYR A 36 8.08 6.60 -13.54
CA TYR A 36 8.21 7.30 -12.28
C TYR A 36 7.12 6.89 -11.28
N LYS A 37 5.86 6.77 -11.71
CA LYS A 37 4.75 6.35 -10.84
C LYS A 37 4.89 4.90 -10.38
N ILE A 38 5.45 4.03 -11.21
CA ILE A 38 5.73 2.62 -10.88
C ILE A 38 6.90 2.52 -9.89
N PHE A 39 8.00 3.23 -10.14
CA PHE A 39 9.19 3.20 -9.29
C PHE A 39 9.02 3.98 -7.99
N ARG A 40 8.29 5.09 -8.01
CA ARG A 40 7.90 5.85 -6.81
C ARG A 40 6.73 5.17 -6.10
N GLY A 41 6.73 3.83 -6.15
CA GLY A 41 5.65 2.94 -5.81
C GLY A 41 4.88 3.47 -4.62
N ASP A 42 3.56 3.40 -4.73
CA ASP A 42 2.55 3.88 -3.79
C ASP A 42 3.00 3.57 -2.35
N LYS A 43 3.80 4.48 -1.79
CA LYS A 43 4.11 4.46 -0.37
C LYS A 43 2.81 4.93 0.20
N GLN A 44 1.96 3.95 0.51
CA GLN A 44 0.75 4.18 1.27
C GLN A 44 1.12 5.21 2.33
N PRO A 45 0.40 6.33 2.44
CA PRO A 45 0.68 7.29 3.48
C PRO A 45 0.65 6.49 4.77
N ASP A 46 1.80 6.47 5.45
CA ASP A 46 2.00 5.82 6.74
C ASP A 46 1.11 6.56 7.75
N LEU A 47 -0.18 6.27 7.65
CA LEU A 47 -1.24 6.85 8.42
C LEU A 47 -1.29 6.08 9.72
N GLY A 48 -0.45 6.52 10.65
CA GLY A 48 -0.84 6.54 12.04
C GLY A 48 0.04 5.70 12.93
N GLU A 49 0.85 6.43 13.70
CA GLU A 49 1.18 6.15 15.09
C GLU A 49 2.05 4.93 15.35
N VAL A 50 3.31 5.25 15.67
CA VAL A 50 4.12 4.48 16.61
C VAL A 50 3.36 4.47 17.95
N GLU A 51 2.34 3.63 18.09
CA GLU A 51 1.82 3.29 19.41
C GLU A 51 2.92 2.50 20.13
N PRO A 52 3.23 2.87 21.38
CA PRO A 52 4.37 2.33 22.12
C PRO A 52 4.27 0.80 22.12
N GLN A 53 5.38 0.12 21.80
CA GLN A 53 5.43 -1.34 21.81
C GLN A 53 4.98 -1.84 23.17
N LEU A 54 3.72 -2.27 23.21
CA LEU A 54 3.12 -2.80 24.40
C LEU A 54 3.96 -4.02 24.81
N PRO A 55 4.25 -4.19 26.13
CA PRO A 55 5.12 -5.24 26.60
C PRO A 55 4.69 -6.57 25.99
N LYS A 56 5.66 -7.25 25.33
CA LYS A 56 5.43 -8.54 24.66
C LYS A 56 4.66 -9.42 25.64
N LEU A 57 3.42 -9.78 25.28
CA LEU A 57 2.66 -10.69 26.12
C LEU A 57 3.48 -11.96 26.25
N LYS A 58 3.60 -12.49 27.47
CA LYS A 58 4.28 -13.77 27.70
C LYS A 58 3.60 -14.79 26.78
N LYS A 59 4.39 -15.54 26.01
CA LYS A 59 3.91 -16.64 25.17
C LYS A 59 3.19 -17.63 26.08
N ARG A 60 1.87 -17.56 26.11
CA ARG A 60 1.00 -18.47 26.84
C ARG A 60 -0.04 -18.99 25.86
N ASP A 61 -0.54 -20.19 26.13
CA ASP A 61 -1.67 -20.71 25.39
C ASP A 61 -2.89 -19.86 25.76
N PHE A 62 -3.53 -19.28 24.75
CA PHE A 62 -4.78 -18.56 24.93
C PHE A 62 -5.91 -19.54 24.70
N THR A 63 -6.80 -19.65 25.67
CA THR A 63 -8.11 -20.23 25.38
C THR A 63 -8.97 -19.21 24.63
N LEU A 64 -10.03 -19.66 23.96
CA LEU A 64 -10.94 -18.75 23.25
C LEU A 64 -11.56 -17.69 24.18
N ALA A 65 -11.79 -18.06 25.44
CA ALA A 65 -12.28 -17.13 26.47
C ALA A 65 -11.26 -16.04 26.81
N ASP A 66 -9.97 -16.39 26.84
CA ASP A 66 -8.89 -15.45 27.12
C ASP A 66 -8.64 -14.47 25.96
N LEU A 67 -9.01 -14.86 24.72
CA LEU A 67 -8.83 -14.03 23.53
C LEU A 67 -9.97 -13.03 23.33
N SER A 68 -11.16 -13.33 23.85
CA SER A 68 -12.38 -12.54 23.68
C SER A 68 -12.28 -11.04 24.06
N PRO A 69 -11.52 -10.64 25.09
CA PRO A 69 -11.39 -9.21 25.46
C PRO A 69 -10.53 -8.39 24.50
N TYR A 70 -9.73 -9.03 23.64
CA TYR A 70 -8.77 -8.38 22.76
C TYR A 70 -9.36 -8.14 21.36
N ASP A 71 -10.51 -7.46 21.30
CA ASP A 71 -11.28 -7.21 20.09
C ASP A 71 -11.15 -5.77 19.56
N GLY A 72 -10.36 -4.92 20.22
CA GLY A 72 -10.21 -3.51 19.88
C GLY A 72 -11.31 -2.60 20.43
N LEU A 73 -12.31 -3.13 21.17
CA LEU A 73 -13.36 -2.39 21.87
C LEU A 73 -13.09 -2.33 23.38
N GLN A 74 -12.87 -3.49 24.01
CA GLN A 74 -12.64 -3.58 25.46
C GLN A 74 -11.17 -3.29 25.80
N ASP A 75 -10.26 -3.85 25.02
CA ASP A 75 -8.82 -3.53 25.03
C ASP A 75 -8.46 -2.88 23.68
N PRO A 76 -7.62 -1.82 23.65
CA PRO A 76 -7.13 -1.26 22.39
C PRO A 76 -6.34 -2.28 21.55
N ARG A 77 -5.79 -3.33 22.17
CA ARG A 77 -5.10 -4.43 21.48
C ARG A 77 -6.09 -5.35 20.78
N ILE A 78 -5.71 -5.77 19.58
CA ILE A 78 -6.46 -6.72 18.77
C ILE A 78 -5.62 -7.98 18.61
N LEU A 79 -6.07 -9.08 19.23
CA LEU A 79 -5.44 -10.38 19.06
C LEU A 79 -6.34 -11.28 18.20
N MET A 80 -5.74 -11.95 17.23
CA MET A 80 -6.43 -12.85 16.31
C MET A 80 -5.78 -14.23 16.29
N GLY A 81 -6.59 -15.26 16.56
CA GLY A 81 -6.19 -16.65 16.43
C GLY A 81 -6.33 -17.14 14.98
N VAL A 82 -5.25 -17.61 14.37
CA VAL A 82 -5.25 -18.23 13.03
C VAL A 82 -4.52 -19.57 13.12
N ASN A 83 -5.22 -20.66 12.78
CA ASN A 83 -4.66 -22.02 12.78
C ASN A 83 -3.93 -22.40 14.09
N GLY A 84 -4.56 -22.14 15.23
CA GLY A 84 -4.01 -22.43 16.57
C GLY A 84 -2.89 -21.49 17.04
N LYS A 85 -2.57 -20.43 16.28
CA LYS A 85 -1.57 -19.42 16.66
C LYS A 85 -2.24 -18.08 16.88
N VAL A 86 -1.85 -17.36 17.92
CA VAL A 86 -2.37 -16.02 18.22
C VAL A 86 -1.41 -14.96 17.69
N PHE A 87 -1.94 -14.02 16.92
CA PHE A 87 -1.21 -12.91 16.33
C PHE A 87 -1.74 -11.58 16.89
N ASP A 88 -0.83 -10.67 17.16
CA ASP A 88 -1.17 -9.28 17.46
C ASP A 88 -1.35 -8.52 16.14
N VAL A 89 -2.61 -8.17 15.85
CA VAL A 89 -3.00 -7.47 14.63
C VAL A 89 -3.41 -6.03 14.92
N THR A 90 -3.01 -5.49 16.07
CA THR A 90 -3.32 -4.11 16.49
C THR A 90 -2.87 -3.07 15.45
N ARG A 91 -1.74 -3.30 14.78
CA ARG A 91 -1.25 -2.45 13.67
C ARG A 91 -2.23 -2.38 12.50
N GLY A 92 -3.02 -3.44 12.30
CA GLY A 92 -4.07 -3.53 11.28
C GLY A 92 -5.43 -3.08 11.79
N LYS A 93 -5.53 -2.23 12.83
CA LYS A 93 -6.82 -1.78 13.41
C LYS A 93 -7.82 -1.24 12.38
N LYS A 94 -7.37 -0.68 11.26
CA LYS A 94 -8.27 -0.27 10.16
C LYS A 94 -9.00 -1.44 9.49
N PHE A 95 -8.36 -2.62 9.47
CA PHE A 95 -8.82 -3.86 8.82
C PHE A 95 -9.42 -4.88 9.81
N TYR A 96 -9.00 -4.84 11.08
CA TYR A 96 -9.43 -5.81 12.09
C TYR A 96 -10.16 -5.18 13.26
N GLY A 97 -10.18 -3.85 13.36
CA GLY A 97 -10.81 -3.13 14.45
C GLY A 97 -12.31 -2.90 14.25
N PRO A 98 -13.01 -2.49 15.32
CA PRO A 98 -14.46 -2.33 15.34
C PRO A 98 -15.00 -1.28 14.37
N ALA A 99 -14.15 -0.39 13.86
CA ALA A 99 -14.50 0.61 12.86
C ALA A 99 -15.16 0.00 11.60
N ILE A 100 -14.83 -1.25 11.25
CA ILE A 100 -15.50 -1.96 10.14
C ILE A 100 -16.95 -2.27 10.47
N ARG A 101 -17.25 -2.65 11.72
CA ARG A 101 -18.61 -2.99 12.16
C ARG A 101 -19.52 -1.76 12.19
N VAL A 102 -19.01 -0.61 12.66
CA VAL A 102 -19.83 0.62 12.81
C VAL A 102 -20.02 1.40 11.52
N LYS A 103 -19.09 1.34 10.55
CA LYS A 103 -19.24 2.02 9.25
C LYS A 103 -20.46 1.54 8.47
N HIS A 104 -20.80 0.25 8.57
CA HIS A 104 -21.96 -0.32 7.88
C HIS A 104 -23.29 -0.03 8.60
N LEU A 105 -23.26 0.15 9.92
CA LEU A 105 -24.45 0.48 10.72
C LEU A 105 -24.79 1.97 10.70
N LEU A 106 -23.79 2.85 10.67
CA LEU A 106 -24.01 4.30 10.56
C LEU A 106 -24.56 4.72 9.18
N SER A 107 -24.23 4.00 8.10
CA SER A 107 -24.87 4.26 6.79
C SER A 107 -26.35 3.87 6.76
N LEU A 108 -26.79 2.94 7.61
CA LEU A 108 -28.19 2.53 7.71
C LEU A 108 -28.99 3.41 8.68
N LEU A 109 -28.36 3.99 9.69
CA LEU A 109 -29.00 4.91 10.64
C LEU A 109 -29.03 6.38 10.19
N SER A 110 -28.26 6.75 9.16
CA SER A 110 -28.28 8.11 8.58
C SER A 110 -29.30 8.28 7.44
N LEU A 111 -30.12 7.25 7.16
CA LEU A 111 -31.14 7.23 6.10
C LEU A 111 -32.58 7.27 6.64
N ASN A 112 -32.77 7.69 7.89
CA ASN A 112 -34.09 7.92 8.48
C ASN A 112 -34.18 9.35 9.04
#